data_AF-A0A842WT76-F1
#
_entry.id   AF-A0A842WT76-F1
#
_cell.length_a   1.000
_cell.length_b   1.000
_cell.length_c   1.000
_cell.angle_alpha   90.00
_cell.angle_beta   90.00
_cell.angle_gamma   90.00
#
_symmetry.space_group_name_H-M   'P 1'
#
loop_
_entity.id
_entity.type
_entity.pdbx_description
1 polymer ?
#
loop_
_entity_poly.entity_id
_entity_poly.type
_entity_poly.pdbx_seq_one_letter_code
_entity_poly.pdbx_strand_id
1 'polypeptide(L)'
;MVDILNPSLDPSKLSIEEKIELVRQSDGLLIDLLEGLKVGRNLHLRDCSSLLYLPEELKVGGDLYLEGCSSLTHLPKGLRVGGWLDLRECSSLTHLPEGLKVGGSLWLNGCSSLTHLPEGLKVGGWLNLRGCSSLTHLPKGLEVGGYLWLEGCSSLPYKTKKDFPKSIKIGGVIIW
;
A
#
# COMPACT_ATOMS: atom_id res chain seq x y z
N MET A 1 7.04 22.52 -13.32
CA MET A 1 6.47 22.74 -11.98
C MET A 1 5.35 23.75 -12.17
N VAL A 2 4.12 23.26 -12.23
CA VAL A 2 2.94 24.13 -12.44
C VAL A 2 2.77 24.93 -11.14
N ASP A 3 2.49 26.24 -11.22
CA ASP A 3 2.07 27.05 -10.08
C ASP A 3 0.66 26.58 -9.65
N ILE A 4 0.57 25.43 -8.99
CA ILE A 4 -0.71 24.81 -8.58
C ILE A 4 -1.34 25.57 -7.41
N LEU A 5 -0.55 26.39 -6.70
CA LEU A 5 -1.04 27.24 -5.62
C LEU A 5 -1.36 28.63 -6.17
N ASN A 6 -2.43 28.74 -6.95
CA ASN A 6 -3.10 30.02 -7.10
C ASN A 6 -3.56 30.44 -5.69
N PRO A 7 -3.02 31.53 -5.09
CA PRO A 7 -3.30 31.91 -3.70
C PRO A 7 -4.76 32.30 -3.44
N SER A 8 -5.61 32.31 -4.49
CA SER A 8 -7.06 32.48 -4.39
C SER A 8 -7.87 31.16 -4.33
N LEU A 9 -7.22 30.00 -4.47
CA LEU A 9 -7.88 28.71 -4.45
C LEU A 9 -8.31 28.37 -3.02
N ASP A 10 -9.61 28.27 -2.78
CA ASP A 10 -10.18 27.86 -1.50
C ASP A 10 -10.38 26.33 -1.48
N PRO A 11 -9.57 25.55 -0.73
CA PRO A 11 -9.65 24.08 -0.74
C PRO A 11 -11.00 23.53 -0.28
N SER A 12 -11.79 24.32 0.45
CA SER A 12 -13.12 23.91 0.91
C SER A 12 -14.16 23.87 -0.20
N LYS A 13 -13.91 24.58 -1.32
CA LYS A 13 -14.82 24.65 -2.49
C LYS A 13 -14.53 23.60 -3.56
N LEU A 14 -13.38 22.96 -3.48
CA LEU A 14 -12.99 21.93 -4.44
C LEU A 14 -13.80 20.65 -4.21
N SER A 15 -14.28 20.08 -5.30
CA SER A 15 -14.80 18.71 -5.32
C SER A 15 -13.70 17.70 -4.97
N ILE A 16 -14.10 16.49 -4.58
CA ILE A 16 -13.15 15.40 -4.30
C ILE A 16 -12.27 15.09 -5.52
N GLU A 17 -12.81 15.13 -6.72
CA GLU A 17 -12.05 14.84 -7.95
C GLU A 17 -11.01 15.91 -8.24
N GLU A 18 -11.35 17.19 -8.07
CA GLU A 18 -10.39 18.28 -8.24
C GLU A 18 -9.25 18.17 -7.23
N LYS A 19 -9.55 17.83 -5.97
CA LYS A 19 -8.52 17.60 -4.95
C LYS A 19 -7.58 16.46 -5.35
N ILE A 20 -8.12 15.32 -5.77
CA ILE A 20 -7.31 14.17 -6.23
C ILE A 20 -6.44 14.55 -7.43
N GLU A 21 -7.00 15.29 -8.39
CA GLU A 21 -6.27 15.71 -9.57
C GLU A 21 -5.14 16.69 -9.24
N LEU A 22 -5.37 17.64 -8.33
CA LEU A 22 -4.32 18.54 -7.84
C LEU A 22 -3.20 17.77 -7.13
N VAL A 23 -3.54 16.76 -6.33
CA VAL A 23 -2.54 15.87 -5.69
C VAL A 23 -1.68 15.20 -6.77
N ARG A 24 -2.31 14.59 -7.79
CA ARG A 24 -1.58 13.91 -8.88
C ARG A 24 -0.71 14.85 -9.69
N GLN A 25 -1.23 16.01 -10.08
CA GLN A 25 -0.48 17.02 -10.84
C GLN A 25 0.68 17.61 -10.03
N SER A 26 0.56 17.62 -8.71
CA SER A 26 1.59 18.05 -7.77
C SER A 26 2.59 16.94 -7.40
N ASP A 27 2.54 15.77 -8.05
CA ASP A 27 3.39 14.62 -7.71
C ASP A 27 3.23 14.14 -6.25
N GLY A 28 2.04 14.32 -5.66
CA GLY A 28 1.73 13.99 -4.27
C GLY A 28 2.05 15.09 -3.24
N LEU A 29 2.62 16.23 -3.65
CA LEU A 29 3.00 17.30 -2.73
C LEU A 29 1.82 17.97 -2.02
N LEU A 30 0.62 17.91 -2.61
CA LEU A 30 -0.61 18.50 -2.04
C LEU A 30 -1.49 17.46 -1.31
N ILE A 31 -0.90 16.38 -0.78
CA ILE A 31 -1.66 15.28 -0.17
C ILE A 31 -2.60 15.70 0.96
N ASP A 32 -2.28 16.79 1.67
CA ASP A 32 -3.10 17.37 2.74
C ASP A 32 -4.49 17.81 2.27
N LEU A 33 -4.70 18.01 0.96
CA LEU A 33 -6.03 18.23 0.39
C LEU A 33 -6.98 17.05 0.64
N LEU A 34 -6.45 15.86 0.88
CA LEU A 34 -7.21 14.63 1.14
C LEU A 34 -7.45 14.35 2.63
N GLU A 35 -7.03 15.24 3.54
CA GLU A 35 -7.25 15.09 4.97
C GLU A 35 -8.74 14.92 5.30
N GLY A 36 -9.06 13.92 6.12
CA GLY A 36 -10.44 13.58 6.51
C GLY A 36 -11.38 13.16 5.37
N LEU A 37 -10.90 12.96 4.13
CA LEU A 37 -11.76 12.58 3.02
C LEU A 37 -12.17 11.10 3.07
N LYS A 38 -13.43 10.86 2.68
CA LYS A 38 -13.95 9.53 2.38
C LYS A 38 -14.15 9.39 0.88
N VAL A 39 -13.30 8.62 0.23
CA VAL A 39 -13.42 8.26 -1.19
C VAL A 39 -14.22 6.96 -1.28
N GLY A 40 -15.49 7.03 -1.68
CA GLY A 40 -16.38 5.86 -1.73
C GLY A 40 -16.07 4.86 -2.87
N ARG A 41 -15.16 5.21 -3.77
CA ARG A 41 -14.77 4.46 -4.96
C ARG A 41 -13.25 4.22 -4.95
N ASN A 42 -12.68 3.98 -6.14
CA ASN A 42 -11.24 3.83 -6.31
C ASN A 42 -10.51 5.18 -6.16
N LEU A 43 -9.32 5.16 -5.56
CA LEU A 43 -8.41 6.30 -5.44
C LEU A 43 -7.11 5.99 -6.20
N HIS A 44 -6.78 6.83 -7.18
CA HIS A 44 -5.61 6.68 -8.04
C HIS A 44 -4.58 7.75 -7.74
N LEU A 45 -3.47 7.37 -7.11
CA LEU A 45 -2.32 8.23 -6.78
C LEU A 45 -1.01 7.62 -7.29
N ARG A 46 -1.07 6.84 -8.40
CA ARG A 46 0.11 6.22 -9.01
C ARG A 46 1.12 7.28 -9.44
N ASP A 47 2.39 6.90 -9.40
CA ASP A 47 3.55 7.67 -9.83
C ASP A 47 3.68 9.04 -9.14
N CYS A 48 3.02 9.24 -7.98
CA CYS A 48 3.26 10.39 -7.11
C CYS A 48 4.57 10.17 -6.35
N SER A 49 5.69 10.40 -7.01
CA SER A 49 7.03 10.06 -6.53
C SER A 49 7.47 10.91 -5.34
N SER A 50 6.89 12.11 -5.16
CA SER A 50 7.12 12.99 -4.00
C SER A 50 6.14 12.74 -2.85
N LEU A 51 5.20 11.80 -2.98
CA LEU A 51 4.26 11.44 -1.91
C LEU A 51 4.99 10.74 -0.76
N LEU A 52 4.98 11.34 0.44
CA LEU A 52 5.71 10.81 1.60
C LEU A 52 4.85 9.95 2.54
N TYR A 53 3.55 10.23 2.61
CA TYR A 53 2.56 9.61 3.50
C TYR A 53 1.14 9.75 2.92
N LEU A 54 0.16 9.09 3.55
CA LEU A 54 -1.26 9.39 3.34
C LEU A 54 -1.89 9.96 4.62
N PRO A 55 -2.95 10.78 4.53
CA PRO A 55 -3.62 11.36 5.69
C PRO A 55 -4.24 10.28 6.60
N GLU A 56 -4.16 10.47 7.93
CA GLU A 56 -4.56 9.46 8.93
C GLU A 56 -6.03 9.02 8.82
N GLU A 57 -6.94 9.93 8.48
CA GLU A 57 -8.37 9.64 8.41
C GLU A 57 -8.87 9.31 6.98
N LEU A 58 -7.96 9.10 6.03
CA LEU A 58 -8.32 8.76 4.64
C LEU A 58 -9.02 7.39 4.57
N LYS A 59 -10.25 7.38 4.06
CA LYS A 59 -11.07 6.16 3.90
C LYS A 59 -11.33 5.89 2.42
N VAL A 60 -10.92 4.72 1.92
CA VAL A 60 -11.14 4.30 0.52
C VAL A 60 -12.08 3.09 0.47
N GLY A 61 -13.23 3.27 -0.18
CA GLY A 61 -14.27 2.26 -0.32
C GLY A 61 -13.98 1.20 -1.40
N GLY A 62 -13.24 1.58 -2.45
CA GLY A 62 -12.82 0.70 -3.53
C GLY A 62 -11.35 0.32 -3.46
N ASP A 63 -10.68 0.36 -4.61
CA ASP A 63 -9.25 0.09 -4.77
C ASP A 63 -8.41 1.34 -4.48
N LEU A 64 -7.21 1.15 -3.93
CA LEU A 64 -6.22 2.21 -3.69
C LEU A 64 -4.95 1.92 -4.49
N TYR A 65 -4.61 2.80 -5.42
CA TYR A 65 -3.43 2.67 -6.27
C TYR A 65 -2.36 3.71 -5.94
N LEU A 66 -1.22 3.22 -5.47
CA LEU A 66 -0.02 3.97 -5.06
C LEU A 66 1.24 3.42 -5.77
N GLU A 67 1.06 2.61 -6.81
CA GLU A 67 2.16 2.11 -7.64
C GLU A 67 3.10 3.25 -8.03
N GLY A 68 4.41 3.09 -7.86
CA GLY A 68 5.40 4.10 -8.24
C GLY A 68 5.56 5.27 -7.26
N CYS A 69 4.87 5.29 -6.12
CA CYS A 69 5.12 6.28 -5.05
C CYS A 69 6.42 5.97 -4.30
N SER A 70 7.56 6.17 -4.97
CA SER A 70 8.88 5.72 -4.51
C SER A 70 9.34 6.36 -3.19
N SER A 71 8.85 7.55 -2.85
CA SER A 71 9.18 8.23 -1.59
C SER A 71 8.20 7.94 -0.44
N LEU A 72 7.16 7.13 -0.68
CA LEU A 72 6.18 6.78 0.35
C LEU A 72 6.85 5.93 1.43
N THR A 73 6.87 6.42 2.66
CA THR A 73 7.61 5.78 3.76
C THR A 73 6.72 4.97 4.71
N HIS A 74 5.45 5.35 4.84
CA HIS A 74 4.47 4.70 5.71
C HIS A 74 3.04 4.95 5.24
N LEU A 75 2.12 4.11 5.71
CA LEU A 75 0.67 4.29 5.52
C LEU A 75 0.02 4.60 6.89
N PRO A 76 -1.13 5.29 6.89
CA PRO A 76 -1.81 5.71 8.11
C PRO A 76 -2.36 4.53 8.92
N LYS A 77 -2.45 4.72 10.24
CA LYS A 77 -2.98 3.69 11.14
C LYS A 77 -4.45 3.46 10.86
N GLY A 78 -4.86 2.20 10.88
CA GLY A 78 -6.28 1.85 10.67
C GLY A 78 -6.78 2.08 9.24
N LEU A 79 -5.89 2.25 8.25
CA LEU A 79 -6.25 2.26 6.84
C LEU A 79 -7.09 1.02 6.49
N ARG A 80 -8.23 1.25 5.83
CA ARG A 80 -9.12 0.20 5.34
C ARG A 80 -9.29 0.37 3.83
N VAL A 81 -9.02 -0.69 3.09
CA VAL A 81 -9.22 -0.75 1.64
C VAL A 81 -10.22 -1.84 1.34
N GLY A 82 -11.38 -1.46 0.79
CA GLY A 82 -12.45 -2.40 0.46
C GLY A 82 -12.09 -3.34 -0.68
N GLY A 83 -11.33 -2.84 -1.66
CA GLY A 83 -10.84 -3.59 -2.81
C GLY A 83 -9.36 -3.94 -2.72
N TRP A 84 -8.62 -3.67 -3.79
CA TRP A 84 -7.19 -3.95 -3.95
C TRP A 84 -6.35 -2.79 -3.42
N LEU A 85 -5.23 -3.11 -2.80
CA LEU A 85 -4.20 -2.14 -2.43
C LEU A 85 -2.94 -2.41 -3.26
N ASP A 86 -2.58 -1.42 -4.07
CA ASP A 86 -1.46 -1.52 -4.99
C ASP A 86 -0.35 -0.55 -4.58
N LEU A 87 0.74 -1.10 -4.04
CA LEU A 87 1.92 -0.40 -3.53
C LEU A 87 3.18 -0.78 -4.32
N ARG A 88 3.02 -1.31 -5.53
CA ARG A 88 4.15 -1.76 -6.36
C ARG A 88 5.18 -0.65 -6.53
N GLU A 89 6.46 -0.99 -6.44
CA GLU A 89 7.58 -0.05 -6.57
C GLU A 89 7.59 1.12 -5.55
N CYS A 90 6.86 1.02 -4.43
CA CYS A 90 7.03 1.91 -3.28
C CYS A 90 8.34 1.55 -2.54
N SER A 91 9.49 1.87 -3.13
CA SER A 91 10.81 1.39 -2.71
C SER A 91 11.26 1.91 -1.34
N SER A 92 10.72 3.04 -0.87
CA SER A 92 11.01 3.61 0.46
C SER A 92 10.07 3.13 1.56
N LEU A 93 9.05 2.33 1.23
CA LEU A 93 8.09 1.84 2.21
C LEU A 93 8.75 0.81 3.12
N THR A 94 8.81 1.10 4.42
CA THR A 94 9.57 0.25 5.37
C THR A 94 8.72 -0.73 6.15
N HIS A 95 7.42 -0.43 6.31
CA HIS A 95 6.45 -1.22 7.05
C HIS A 95 5.02 -0.92 6.60
N LEU A 96 4.08 -1.82 6.94
CA LEU A 96 2.64 -1.56 6.83
C LEU A 96 2.05 -1.32 8.24
N PRO A 97 0.97 -0.54 8.35
CA PRO A 97 0.40 -0.17 9.63
C PRO A 97 -0.32 -1.35 10.29
N GLU A 98 -0.24 -1.40 11.62
CA GLU A 98 -1.02 -2.33 12.43
C GLU A 98 -2.53 -2.18 12.15
N GLY A 99 -3.22 -3.32 12.09
CA GLY A 99 -4.66 -3.37 11.82
C GLY A 99 -5.07 -3.13 10.36
N LEU A 100 -4.11 -3.05 9.41
CA LEU A 100 -4.41 -2.99 7.97
C LEU A 100 -5.31 -4.16 7.55
N LYS A 101 -6.39 -3.84 6.83
CA LYS A 101 -7.29 -4.82 6.21
C LYS A 101 -7.48 -4.51 4.73
N VAL A 102 -7.21 -5.51 3.89
CA VAL A 102 -7.40 -5.43 2.44
C VAL A 102 -8.43 -6.47 2.02
N GLY A 103 -9.57 -6.00 1.51
CA GLY A 103 -10.68 -6.87 1.09
C GLY A 103 -10.34 -7.74 -0.13
N GLY A 104 -9.51 -7.23 -1.03
CA GLY A 104 -9.00 -7.96 -2.19
C GLY A 104 -7.49 -8.22 -2.12
N SER A 105 -6.78 -7.98 -3.23
CA SER A 105 -5.35 -8.28 -3.35
C SER A 105 -4.47 -7.14 -2.84
N LEU A 106 -3.32 -7.50 -2.27
CA LEU A 106 -2.26 -6.60 -1.81
C LEU A 106 -1.01 -6.82 -2.68
N TRP A 107 -0.61 -5.80 -3.42
CA TRP A 107 0.55 -5.82 -4.31
C TRP A 107 1.67 -4.97 -3.72
N LEU A 108 2.80 -5.60 -3.40
CA LEU A 108 3.98 -4.98 -2.80
C LEU A 108 5.26 -5.26 -3.61
N ASN A 109 5.14 -5.75 -4.85
CA ASN A 109 6.34 -6.08 -5.61
C ASN A 109 7.23 -4.84 -5.79
N GLY A 110 8.54 -5.02 -5.62
CA GLY A 110 9.51 -3.92 -5.68
C GLY A 110 9.57 -3.01 -4.44
N CYS A 111 8.80 -3.28 -3.37
CA CYS A 111 8.99 -2.64 -2.06
C CYS A 111 10.25 -3.18 -1.37
N SER A 112 11.42 -2.82 -1.90
CA SER A 112 12.72 -3.39 -1.52
C SER A 112 13.17 -3.04 -0.10
N SER A 113 12.69 -1.91 0.46
CA SER A 113 12.99 -1.47 1.83
C SER A 113 11.99 -1.99 2.88
N LEU A 114 10.98 -2.77 2.46
CA LEU A 114 9.97 -3.32 3.37
C LEU A 114 10.62 -4.38 4.27
N THR A 115 10.68 -4.12 5.58
CA THR A 115 11.40 -4.96 6.54
C THR A 115 10.51 -5.94 7.29
N HIS A 116 9.23 -5.58 7.47
CA HIS A 116 8.23 -6.37 8.17
C HIS A 116 6.81 -6.05 7.70
N LEU A 117 5.90 -7.01 7.93
CA LEU A 117 4.46 -6.85 7.78
C LEU A 117 3.82 -6.90 9.18
N PRO A 118 2.64 -6.29 9.40
CA PRO A 118 1.98 -6.26 10.70
C PRO A 118 1.44 -7.63 11.10
N GLU A 119 1.39 -7.86 12.41
CA GLU A 119 0.86 -9.07 12.99
C GLU A 119 -0.63 -9.25 12.67
N GLY A 120 -1.04 -10.48 12.34
CA GLY A 120 -2.44 -10.78 12.00
C GLY A 120 -2.93 -10.14 10.69
N LEU A 121 -2.04 -9.72 9.78
CA LEU A 121 -2.41 -9.21 8.46
C LEU A 121 -3.36 -10.17 7.73
N LYS A 122 -4.47 -9.64 7.22
CA LYS A 122 -5.45 -10.39 6.42
C LYS A 122 -5.61 -9.78 5.04
N VAL A 123 -5.39 -10.60 4.02
CA VAL A 123 -5.54 -10.25 2.60
C VAL A 123 -6.58 -11.18 2.00
N GLY A 124 -7.71 -10.63 1.54
CA GLY A 124 -8.81 -11.45 1.00
C GLY A 124 -8.47 -12.13 -0.32
N GLY A 125 -7.61 -11.50 -1.13
CA GLY A 125 -7.15 -12.01 -2.42
C GLY A 125 -5.70 -12.47 -2.40
N TRP A 126 -4.92 -11.95 -3.33
CA TRP A 126 -3.51 -12.30 -3.55
C TRP A 126 -2.57 -11.41 -2.74
N LEU A 127 -1.46 -11.97 -2.27
CA LEU A 127 -0.36 -11.21 -1.67
C LEU A 127 0.90 -11.38 -2.51
N ASN A 128 1.34 -10.31 -3.16
CA ASN A 128 2.54 -10.33 -3.98
C ASN A 128 3.66 -9.54 -3.29
N LEU A 129 4.68 -10.25 -2.79
CA LEU A 129 5.87 -9.68 -2.12
C LEU A 129 7.12 -9.76 -3.00
N ARG A 130 6.98 -9.95 -4.32
CA ARG A 130 8.13 -10.15 -5.21
C ARG A 130 9.16 -9.03 -5.07
N GLY A 131 10.42 -9.38 -4.84
CA GLY A 131 11.50 -8.39 -4.71
C GLY A 131 11.45 -7.55 -3.42
N CYS A 132 10.62 -7.89 -2.42
CA CYS A 132 10.75 -7.36 -1.06
C CYS A 132 12.00 -7.96 -0.39
N SER A 133 13.18 -7.55 -0.86
CA SER A 133 14.47 -8.16 -0.51
C SER A 133 14.89 -7.93 0.94
N SER A 134 14.41 -6.86 1.59
CA SER A 134 14.68 -6.58 3.02
C SER A 134 13.71 -7.26 3.99
N LEU A 135 12.69 -7.98 3.50
CA LEU A 135 11.70 -8.62 4.35
C LEU A 135 12.32 -9.84 5.05
N THR A 136 12.38 -9.81 6.39
CA THR A 136 13.14 -10.81 7.17
C THR A 136 12.29 -11.97 7.68
N HIS A 137 10.98 -11.78 7.79
CA HIS A 137 10.03 -12.80 8.24
C HIS A 137 8.62 -12.49 7.71
N LEU A 138 7.76 -13.51 7.67
CA LEU A 138 6.32 -13.31 7.55
C LEU A 138 5.69 -13.27 8.95
N PRO A 139 4.69 -12.40 9.19
CA PRO A 139 4.15 -12.18 10.53
C PRO A 139 3.30 -13.37 10.99
N LYS A 140 3.20 -13.55 12.31
CA LYS A 140 2.31 -14.57 12.85
C LYS A 140 0.85 -14.16 12.59
N GLY A 141 0.03 -15.16 12.32
CA GLY A 141 -1.38 -14.95 12.00
C GLY A 141 -1.63 -14.35 10.61
N LEU A 142 -0.65 -14.31 9.70
CA LEU A 142 -0.87 -13.95 8.30
C LEU A 142 -1.91 -14.89 7.66
N GLU A 143 -2.94 -14.31 7.06
CA GLU A 143 -3.97 -15.00 6.29
C GLU A 143 -4.07 -14.39 4.89
N VAL A 144 -3.89 -15.21 3.85
CA VAL A 144 -4.01 -14.83 2.44
C VAL A 144 -5.05 -15.75 1.79
N GLY A 145 -6.12 -15.17 1.23
CA GLY A 145 -7.20 -15.94 0.62
C GLY A 145 -6.82 -16.64 -0.69
N GLY A 146 -5.83 -16.10 -1.42
CA GLY A 146 -5.32 -16.68 -2.65
C GLY A 146 -3.82 -16.94 -2.62
N TYR A 147 -3.12 -16.49 -3.66
CA TYR A 147 -1.73 -16.86 -3.93
C TYR A 147 -0.78 -15.95 -3.17
N LEU A 148 0.40 -16.50 -2.82
CA LEU A 148 1.49 -15.78 -2.17
C LEU A 148 2.74 -15.88 -3.06
N TRP A 149 3.26 -14.74 -3.52
CA TRP A 149 4.54 -14.70 -4.25
C TRP A 149 5.65 -14.18 -3.34
N LEU A 150 6.76 -14.93 -3.27
CA LEU A 150 7.95 -14.64 -2.46
C LEU A 150 9.24 -14.54 -3.29
N GLU A 151 9.15 -14.69 -4.60
CA GLU A 151 10.29 -14.61 -5.52
C GLU A 151 11.08 -13.31 -5.30
N GLY A 152 12.39 -13.43 -5.05
CA GLY A 152 13.25 -12.27 -4.76
C GLY A 152 13.19 -11.73 -3.32
N CYS A 153 12.44 -12.34 -2.40
CA CYS A 153 12.54 -12.08 -0.96
C CYS A 153 13.80 -12.73 -0.36
N SER A 154 14.98 -12.22 -0.73
CA SER A 154 16.27 -12.85 -0.40
C SER A 154 16.56 -12.97 1.10
N SER A 155 16.07 -12.03 1.92
CA SER A 155 16.23 -12.04 3.38
C SER A 155 15.27 -12.98 4.12
N LEU A 156 14.25 -13.53 3.46
CA LEU A 156 13.41 -14.54 4.08
C LEU A 156 14.20 -15.85 4.25
N PRO A 157 14.07 -16.52 5.41
CA PRO A 157 14.77 -17.77 5.67
C PRO A 157 14.10 -18.97 4.97
N TYR A 158 12.95 -18.76 4.31
CA TYR A 158 12.18 -19.83 3.71
C TYR A 158 12.72 -20.16 2.32
N LYS A 159 13.43 -21.28 2.18
CA LYS A 159 14.01 -21.72 0.89
C LYS A 159 13.20 -22.87 0.28
N THR A 160 12.29 -23.48 1.03
CA THR A 160 11.55 -24.66 0.63
C THR A 160 10.17 -24.73 1.29
N LYS A 161 9.27 -25.57 0.78
CA LYS A 161 7.99 -25.80 1.48
C LYS A 161 8.15 -26.33 2.92
N LYS A 162 9.28 -26.95 3.27
CA LYS A 162 9.51 -27.54 4.60
C LYS A 162 9.84 -26.51 5.67
N ASP A 163 10.48 -25.40 5.31
CA ASP A 163 10.84 -24.32 6.22
C ASP A 163 9.77 -23.24 6.34
N PHE A 164 8.74 -23.28 5.47
CA PHE A 164 7.62 -22.34 5.51
C PHE A 164 6.84 -22.41 6.84
N PRO A 165 6.46 -21.27 7.46
CA PRO A 165 5.76 -21.27 8.74
C PRO A 165 4.38 -21.92 8.64
N LYS A 166 4.18 -23.00 9.40
CA LYS A 166 2.90 -23.75 9.45
C LYS A 166 1.72 -22.94 10.00
N SER A 167 1.99 -21.85 10.71
CA SER A 167 0.98 -20.96 11.28
C SER A 167 0.32 -20.04 10.24
N ILE A 168 0.93 -19.87 9.07
CA ILE A 168 0.44 -18.98 8.02
C ILE A 168 -0.60 -19.71 7.19
N LYS A 169 -1.75 -19.06 6.96
CA LYS A 169 -2.85 -19.62 6.17
C LYS A 169 -2.83 -19.04 4.77
N ILE A 170 -2.64 -19.88 3.77
CA ILE A 170 -2.67 -19.52 2.36
C ILE A 170 -3.79 -20.34 1.69
N GLY A 171 -4.76 -19.68 1.08
CA GLY A 171 -5.87 -20.34 0.37
C GLY A 171 -5.49 -20.82 -1.04
N GLY A 172 -4.43 -20.27 -1.62
CA GLY A 172 -3.89 -20.65 -2.92
C GLY A 172 -2.50 -21.27 -2.86
N VAL A 173 -1.70 -21.00 -3.89
CA VAL A 173 -0.34 -21.54 -4.04
C VAL A 173 0.71 -20.54 -3.54
N ILE A 174 1.79 -21.06 -2.95
CA ILE A 174 3.00 -20.29 -2.64
C ILE A 174 3.96 -20.41 -3.83
N ILE A 175 4.37 -19.28 -4.37
CA ILE A 175 5.29 -19.15 -5.50
C ILE A 175 6.60 -18.58 -4.95
N TRP A 176 7.67 -19.35 -5.13
CA TRP A 176 8.98 -19.15 -4.52
C TRP A 176 9.92 -18.37 -5.42
#